data_AF-A0A166L968-F1
#
_entry.id   AF-A0A166L968-F1
#
_cell.length_a   1.000
_cell.length_b   1.000
_cell.length_c   1.000
_cell.angle_alpha   90.00
_cell.angle_beta   90.00
_cell.angle_gamma   90.00
#
_symmetry.space_group_name_H-M   'P 1'
#
loop_
_entity.id
_entity.type
_entity.pdbx_description
1 polymer ?
#
loop_
_entity_poly.entity_id
_entity_poly.type
_entity_poly.pdbx_seq_one_letter_code
_entity_poly.pdbx_strand_id
1 'polypeptide(L)' 'MPHQPTSNSASLVQCPLCGRKISGKSIKRHMAKHDGIDYPCRTCDKTFTQATNRDVHEKSSHKGLILVCDVCGWSTG' A
#
# COMPACT_ATOMS: atom_id res chain seq x y z
N MET A 1 -5.23 20.31 27.71
CA MET A 1 -6.26 20.35 26.65
C MET A 1 -6.53 18.92 26.22
N PRO A 2 -7.75 18.37 26.39
CA PRO A 2 -8.03 17.02 25.91
C PRO A 2 -8.11 17.05 24.38
N HIS A 3 -7.35 16.15 23.74
CA HIS A 3 -7.47 15.89 22.32
C HIS A 3 -8.86 15.29 22.07
N GLN A 4 -9.75 16.07 21.47
CA GLN A 4 -11.02 15.51 21.01
C GLN A 4 -10.71 14.56 19.84
N PRO A 5 -11.27 13.33 19.80
CA PRO A 5 -11.16 12.52 18.61
C PRO A 5 -11.85 13.30 17.50
N THR A 6 -11.06 13.69 16.49
CA THR A 6 -11.58 14.34 15.31
C THR A 6 -12.58 13.38 14.69
N SER A 7 -13.88 13.68 14.86
CA SER A 7 -14.96 13.06 14.10
C SER A 7 -14.82 13.57 12.67
N ASN A 8 -13.81 13.06 11.97
CA ASN A 8 -13.68 13.20 10.55
C ASN A 8 -14.81 12.34 9.97
N SER A 9 -15.91 13.00 9.60
CA SER A 9 -17.08 12.41 8.92
C SER A 9 -16.70 11.91 7.52
N ALA A 10 -15.69 11.05 7.44
CA ALA A 10 -15.60 10.06 6.39
C ALA A 10 -16.65 9.02 6.76
N SER A 11 -17.59 8.72 5.86
CA SER A 11 -18.49 7.57 6.03
C SER A 11 -17.63 6.30 6.14
N LEU A 12 -17.32 5.92 7.39
CA LEU A 12 -16.60 4.72 7.72
C LEU A 12 -17.58 3.56 7.64
N VAL A 13 -17.24 2.56 6.84
CA VAL A 13 -17.95 1.30 6.72
C VAL A 13 -17.27 0.29 7.64
N GLN A 14 -18.06 -0.43 8.43
CA GLN A 14 -17.56 -1.50 9.26
C GLN A 14 -17.37 -2.77 8.41
N CYS A 15 -16.18 -3.36 8.45
CA CYS A 15 -15.93 -4.64 7.81
C CYS A 15 -16.73 -5.76 8.50
N PRO A 16 -17.50 -6.59 7.77
CA PRO A 16 -18.26 -7.68 8.38
C PRO A 16 -17.39 -8.85 8.86
N LEU A 17 -16.17 -9.00 8.32
CA LEU A 17 -15.28 -10.12 8.65
C LEU A 17 -14.39 -9.87 9.87
N CYS A 18 -14.03 -8.61 10.14
CA CYS A 18 -13.13 -8.26 11.25
C CYS A 18 -13.63 -7.10 12.13
N GLY A 19 -14.80 -6.52 11.84
CA GLY A 19 -15.39 -5.44 12.62
C GLY A 19 -14.67 -4.09 12.51
N ARG A 20 -13.61 -3.96 11.70
CA ARG A 20 -12.83 -2.73 11.60
C ARG A 20 -13.59 -1.66 10.82
N LYS A 21 -13.63 -0.43 11.36
CA LYS A 21 -14.20 0.74 10.68
C LYS A 21 -13.17 1.30 9.69
N ILE A 22 -13.51 1.29 8.41
CA ILE A 22 -12.63 1.70 7.31
C ILE A 22 -13.38 2.67 6.40
N SER A 23 -12.69 3.64 5.82
CA SER A 23 -13.31 4.54 4.84
C SER A 23 -14.00 3.75 3.73
N GLY A 24 -15.24 4.11 3.38
CA GLY A 24 -15.98 3.45 2.30
C GLY A 24 -15.21 3.41 0.97
N LYS A 25 -14.35 4.40 0.69
CA LYS A 25 -13.46 4.38 -0.50
C LYS A 25 -12.40 3.28 -0.46
N SER A 26 -12.03 2.82 0.73
CA SER A 26 -10.98 1.81 0.96
C SER A 26 -11.54 0.42 1.31
N ILE A 27 -12.84 0.26 1.53
CA ILE A 27 -13.43 -1.02 1.98
C ILE A 27 -13.21 -2.13 0.94
N LYS A 28 -13.33 -1.84 -0.36
CA LYS A 28 -13.09 -2.82 -1.44
C LYS A 28 -11.67 -3.41 -1.38
N ARG A 29 -10.66 -2.54 -1.29
CA ARG A 29 -9.25 -2.95 -1.14
C ARG A 29 -9.01 -3.70 0.15
N HIS A 30 -9.66 -3.29 1.24
CA HIS A 30 -9.57 -4.01 2.50
C HIS A 30 -10.13 -5.44 2.39
N MET A 31 -11.29 -5.61 1.76
CA MET A 31 -11.91 -6.92 1.55
C MET A 31 -11.03 -7.85 0.70
N ALA A 32 -10.29 -7.31 -0.28
CA ALA A 32 -9.33 -8.08 -1.07
C ALA A 32 -8.27 -8.79 -0.19
N LYS A 33 -7.88 -8.19 0.95
CA LYS A 33 -6.97 -8.84 1.91
C LYS A 33 -7.62 -10.05 2.60
N HIS A 34 -8.92 -10.01 2.84
CA HIS A 34 -9.65 -11.15 3.42
C HIS A 34 -9.84 -12.28 2.40
N ASP A 35 -9.98 -11.94 1.12
CA ASP A 35 -10.08 -12.89 0.02
C ASP A 35 -8.73 -13.57 -0.30
N GLY A 36 -7.65 -13.18 0.40
CA GLY A 36 -6.30 -13.65 0.09
C GLY A 36 -5.79 -13.13 -1.26
N ILE A 37 -6.37 -12.04 -1.79
CA ILE A 37 -5.86 -11.40 -3.00
C ILE A 37 -4.60 -10.64 -2.60
N ASP A 38 -3.49 -11.30 -2.85
CA ASP A 38 -2.17 -10.75 -2.74
C ASP A 38 -1.55 -10.55 -4.13
N TYR A 39 -0.62 -9.60 -4.21
CA TYR A 39 0.06 -9.22 -5.43
C TYR A 39 1.52 -9.64 -5.28
N PRO A 40 1.88 -10.88 -5.62
CA PRO A 40 3.25 -11.34 -5.55
C PRO A 40 4.09 -10.61 -6.59
N CYS A 41 5.32 -10.29 -6.22
CA CYS A 41 6.34 -9.86 -7.16
C CYS A 41 6.62 -11.00 -8.14
N ARG A 42 6.85 -10.67 -9.41
CA ARG A 42 7.14 -11.69 -10.43
C ARG A 42 8.60 -12.12 -10.45
N THR A 43 9.46 -11.41 -9.71
CA THR A 43 10.92 -11.60 -9.73
C THR A 43 11.47 -12.09 -8.39
N CYS A 44 10.75 -11.90 -7.28
CA CYS A 44 11.15 -12.41 -5.96
C CYS A 44 9.95 -12.82 -5.11
N ASP A 45 10.21 -13.46 -3.98
CA ASP A 45 9.18 -13.95 -3.04
C ASP A 45 8.48 -12.85 -2.21
N LYS A 46 8.57 -11.58 -2.60
CA LYS A 46 7.88 -10.49 -1.91
C LYS A 46 6.43 -10.38 -2.38
N THR A 47 5.53 -10.31 -1.41
CA THR A 47 4.10 -10.18 -1.67
C THR A 47 3.54 -8.86 -1.14
N PHE A 48 2.68 -8.22 -1.93
CA PHE A 48 2.10 -6.92 -1.61
C PHE A 48 0.59 -7.00 -1.51
N THR A 49 -0.01 -6.10 -0.74
CA THR A 49 -1.48 -5.99 -0.63
C THR A 49 -2.10 -5.15 -1.75
N GLN A 50 -1.27 -4.55 -2.62
CA GLN A 50 -1.71 -3.65 -3.68
C GLN A 50 -0.85 -3.82 -4.94
N ALA A 51 -1.50 -3.83 -6.10
CA ALA A 51 -0.84 -3.92 -7.40
C ALA A 51 0.16 -2.77 -7.64
N THR A 52 -0.20 -1.54 -7.25
CA THR A 52 0.65 -0.36 -7.40
C THR A 52 1.93 -0.47 -6.58
N ASN A 53 1.84 -0.97 -5.34
CA ASN A 53 3.00 -1.20 -4.49
C ASN A 53 3.92 -2.27 -5.07
N ARG A 54 3.36 -3.36 -5.59
CA ARG A 54 4.12 -4.40 -6.29
C ARG A 54 4.83 -3.84 -7.52
N ASP A 55 4.15 -3.03 -8.33
CA ASP A 55 4.73 -2.43 -9.54
C ASP A 55 5.87 -1.45 -9.23
N VAL A 56 5.70 -0.61 -8.19
CA VAL A 56 6.76 0.30 -7.71
C VAL A 56 7.96 -0.49 -7.19
N HIS A 57 7.71 -1.56 -6.43
CA HIS A 57 8.77 -2.46 -5.98
C HIS A 57 9.49 -3.11 -7.17
N GLU A 58 8.77 -3.64 -8.16
CA GLU A 58 9.41 -4.22 -9.35
C GLU A 58 10.26 -3.20 -10.09
N LYS A 59 9.77 -1.95 -10.24
CA LYS A 59 10.53 -0.86 -10.87
C LYS A 59 11.80 -0.51 -10.11
N SER A 60 11.71 -0.38 -8.79
CA SER A 60 12.84 0.06 -7.96
C SER A 60 13.83 -1.07 -7.67
N SER A 61 13.36 -2.28 -7.38
CA SER A 61 14.19 -3.38 -6.88
C SER A 61 14.64 -4.39 -7.96
N HIS A 62 13.94 -4.48 -9.10
CA HIS A 62 14.25 -5.48 -10.13
C HIS A 62 14.56 -4.89 -11.50
N LYS A 63 13.87 -3.81 -11.88
CA LYS A 63 14.19 -3.08 -13.12
C LYS A 63 15.38 -2.13 -12.96
N GLY A 64 15.91 -1.99 -11.73
CA GLY A 64 17.08 -1.17 -11.46
C GLY A 64 16.85 0.27 -11.93
N LEU A 65 15.79 0.92 -11.43
CA LEU A 65 15.67 2.36 -11.59
C LEU A 65 16.82 3.00 -10.79
N ILE A 66 17.98 3.13 -11.44
CA ILE A 66 19.11 3.84 -10.87
C ILE A 66 18.71 5.31 -10.84
N LEU A 67 18.25 5.75 -9.69
CA LEU A 67 18.11 7.17 -9.40
C LEU A 67 19.53 7.72 -9.28
N VAL A 68 20.06 8.20 -10.41
CA VAL A 68 21.31 8.96 -10.42
C VAL A 68 20.98 10.37 -9.98
N CYS A 69 21.56 10.77 -8.84
CA CYS A 69 21.58 12.16 -8.43
C CYS A 69 22.49 12.95 -9.40
N ASP A 70 21.94 13.81 -10.25
CA ASP A 70 22.72 14.62 -11.20
C ASP A 70 23.69 15.60 -10.50
N VAL A 71 23.36 15.99 -9.27
CA VAL A 71 24.18 16.92 -8.45
C VAL A 71 25.37 16.23 -7.79
N CYS A 72 25.25 14.94 -7.47
CA CYS A 72 26.18 14.24 -6.60
C CYS A 72 26.70 12.90 -7.15
N GLY A 73 26.20 12.46 -8.31
CA GLY A 73 26.59 11.21 -8.98
C GLY A 73 26.18 9.93 -8.24
N TRP A 74 25.52 10.04 -7.08
CA TRP A 74 25.15 8.88 -6.28
C TRP A 74 24.06 8.08 -6.98
N SER A 75 24.27 6.76 -7.06
CA SER A 75 23.32 5.79 -7.57
C SER A 75 22.93 4.84 -6.45
N THR A 76 21.64 4.53 -6.36
CA THR A 76 21.07 3.56 -5.39
C THR A 76 21.33 2.09 -5.78
N GLY A 77 22.45 1.81 -6.46
CA GLY A 77 22.86 0.47 -6.88
C GLY A 77 23.37 -0.39 -5.74
#